data_AF-A0A2R7NJJ7-F1
#
_entry.id   AF-A0A2R7NJJ7-F1
#
_cell.length_a   1.000
_cell.length_b   1.000
_cell.length_c   1.000
_cell.angle_alpha   90.00
_cell.angle_beta   90.00
_cell.angle_gamma   90.00
#
_symmetry.space_group_name_H-M   'P 1'
#
loop_
_entity.id
_entity.type
_entity.pdbx_description
1 polymer ?
#
loop_
_entity_poly.entity_id
_entity_poly.type
_entity_poly.pdbx_seq_one_letter_code
_entity_poly.pdbx_strand_id
1 'polypeptide(L)'
;MQFDNIRVSRKLWGAFLGLMIAMLLLSAFAQNRGNSSMSAAMDAVVEIEARISAAVRWRGATETAVTMVMGGAVTTDSVLAEQYGAKVKEIIGNINKVQEGIVASATAPEEKASLDKVLEARKAVLAATAKTWELKGAGDAVATQRYADDEFAPLVTKYLKAQDEFVATLEKRRDVIRAEANQRRIEYAITGIISSMVLMAAGLFLAWKLVRSITLPLNEAVETIDAIAAGDLTRELQSTRKDEFGHMLRSLSAMSSRLRGVVSEVRQGVDSVSSASVEIANGNHDLSARTE
;
A
#
# COMPACT_ATOMS: atom_id res chain seq x y z
N MET A 1 21.62 -11.25 22.44
CA MET A 1 21.31 -12.62 22.90
C MET A 1 22.08 -13.60 22.03
N GLN A 2 22.86 -14.51 22.62
CA GLN A 2 23.57 -15.54 21.86
C GLN A 2 22.54 -16.53 21.30
N PHE A 3 22.39 -16.55 19.97
CA PHE A 3 21.40 -17.35 19.25
C PHE A 3 21.54 -18.86 19.55
N ASP A 4 22.74 -19.29 19.95
CA ASP A 4 23.11 -20.68 20.20
C ASP A 4 22.69 -21.22 21.58
N ASN A 5 22.12 -20.38 22.44
CA ASN A 5 21.63 -20.77 23.77
C ASN A 5 20.11 -20.98 23.83
N ILE A 6 19.40 -20.80 22.71
CA ILE A 6 17.95 -20.97 22.62
C ILE A 6 17.64 -22.38 22.13
N ARG A 7 16.59 -23.02 22.66
CA ARG A 7 16.11 -24.31 22.16
C ARG A 7 15.76 -24.27 20.67
N VAL A 8 16.13 -25.30 19.91
CA VAL A 8 15.91 -25.36 18.45
C VAL A 8 14.45 -25.19 18.06
N SER A 9 13.53 -25.83 18.79
CA SER A 9 12.09 -25.70 18.56
C SER A 9 11.61 -24.25 18.70
N ARG A 10 12.11 -23.53 19.70
CA ARG A 10 11.77 -22.11 19.92
C ARG A 10 12.38 -21.20 18.85
N LYS A 11 13.58 -21.51 18.34
CA LYS A 11 14.17 -20.78 17.20
C LYS A 11 13.32 -20.94 15.94
N LEU A 12 12.93 -22.16 15.61
CA LEU A 12 12.13 -22.48 14.42
C LEU A 12 10.76 -21.81 14.47
N TRP A 13 10.01 -22.04 15.56
CA TRP A 13 8.69 -21.42 15.74
C TRP A 13 8.77 -19.90 15.80
N GLY A 14 9.74 -19.34 16.53
CA GLY A 14 9.93 -17.89 16.63
C GLY A 14 10.27 -17.24 15.30
N ALA A 15 11.15 -17.84 14.51
CA ALA A 15 11.50 -17.34 13.18
C ALA A 15 10.31 -17.41 12.22
N PHE A 16 9.61 -18.56 12.18
CA PHE A 16 8.47 -18.76 11.29
C PHE A 16 7.27 -17.89 11.65
N LEU A 17 6.81 -17.92 12.90
CA LEU A 17 5.70 -17.09 13.36
C LEU A 17 6.06 -15.61 13.28
N GLY A 18 7.28 -15.24 13.64
CA GLY A 18 7.76 -13.86 13.55
C GLY A 18 7.69 -13.32 12.12
N LEU A 19 8.20 -14.08 11.14
CA LEU A 19 8.10 -13.71 9.72
C LEU A 19 6.64 -13.64 9.26
N MET A 20 5.82 -14.62 9.59
CA MET A 20 4.43 -14.68 9.16
C MET A 20 3.61 -13.50 9.72
N ILE A 21 3.79 -13.17 11.01
CA ILE A 21 3.17 -12.00 11.65
C ILE A 21 3.69 -10.72 11.01
N ALA A 22 4.99 -10.60 10.76
CA ALA A 22 5.56 -9.42 10.11
C ALA A 22 5.01 -9.23 8.68
N MET A 23 4.85 -10.31 7.91
CA MET A 23 4.23 -10.28 6.59
C MET A 23 2.76 -9.85 6.65
N LEU A 24 1.99 -10.40 7.60
CA LEU A 24 0.59 -10.02 7.80
C LEU A 24 0.44 -8.56 8.21
N LEU A 25 1.26 -8.08 9.15
CA LEU A 25 1.24 -6.68 9.59
C LEU A 25 1.64 -5.74 8.46
N LEU A 26 2.67 -6.08 7.68
CA LEU A 26 3.08 -5.28 6.55
C LEU A 26 1.99 -5.22 5.47
N SER A 27 1.38 -6.37 5.16
CA SER A 27 0.28 -6.46 4.19
C SER A 27 -0.93 -5.65 4.65
N ALA A 28 -1.36 -5.81 5.90
CA ALA A 28 -2.47 -5.07 6.47
C ALA A 28 -2.19 -3.55 6.49
N PHE A 29 -0.98 -3.14 6.86
CA PHE A 29 -0.58 -1.73 6.87
C PHE A 29 -0.55 -1.14 5.47
N ALA A 30 0.09 -1.82 4.51
CA ALA A 30 0.17 -1.38 3.12
C ALA A 30 -1.22 -1.29 2.48
N GLN A 31 -2.09 -2.28 2.73
CA GLN A 31 -3.45 -2.29 2.21
C GLN A 31 -4.33 -1.22 2.86
N ASN A 32 -4.27 -1.05 4.18
CA ASN A 32 -5.04 0.00 4.86
C ASN A 32 -4.63 1.39 4.38
N ARG A 33 -3.32 1.67 4.35
CA ARG A 33 -2.81 2.98 3.92
C ARG A 33 -3.10 3.26 2.44
N GLY A 34 -2.91 2.25 1.58
CA GLY A 34 -3.25 2.33 0.17
C GLY A 34 -4.74 2.58 -0.06
N ASN A 35 -5.60 1.85 0.66
CA ASN A 35 -7.06 1.96 0.51
C ASN A 35 -7.59 3.30 1.04
N SER A 36 -7.15 3.75 2.23
CA SER A 36 -7.56 5.04 2.77
C SER A 36 -7.14 6.21 1.87
N SER A 37 -5.91 6.19 1.35
CA SER A 37 -5.48 7.25 0.44
C SER A 37 -6.18 7.19 -0.91
N MET A 38 -6.47 5.99 -1.42
CA MET A 38 -7.22 5.82 -2.66
C MET A 38 -8.67 6.29 -2.51
N SER A 39 -9.31 5.97 -1.38
CA SER A 39 -10.67 6.42 -1.07
C SER A 39 -10.74 7.94 -1.08
N ALA A 40 -9.88 8.62 -0.32
CA ALA A 40 -9.87 10.09 -0.27
C ALA A 40 -9.61 10.73 -1.65
N ALA A 41 -8.74 10.12 -2.46
CA ALA A 41 -8.49 10.58 -3.82
C ALA A 41 -9.70 10.37 -4.75
N MET A 42 -10.38 9.23 -4.64
CA MET A 42 -11.62 8.96 -5.39
C MET A 42 -12.73 9.91 -4.98
N ASP A 43 -12.90 10.18 -3.69
CA ASP A 43 -13.91 11.11 -3.18
C ASP A 43 -13.69 12.52 -3.76
N ALA A 44 -12.43 12.99 -3.79
CA ALA A 44 -12.09 14.27 -4.40
C ALA A 44 -12.37 14.31 -5.92
N VAL A 45 -12.12 13.20 -6.64
CA VAL A 45 -12.44 13.10 -8.07
C VAL A 45 -13.95 13.10 -8.30
N VAL A 46 -14.71 12.35 -7.50
CA VAL A 46 -16.18 12.31 -7.59
C VAL A 46 -16.78 13.68 -7.31
N GLU A 47 -16.27 14.40 -6.30
CA GLU A 47 -16.75 15.72 -5.94
C GLU A 47 -16.54 16.74 -7.06
N ILE A 48 -15.34 16.80 -7.65
CA ILE A 48 -15.06 17.74 -8.74
C ILE A 48 -15.84 17.38 -10.01
N GLU A 49 -16.02 16.10 -10.33
CA GLU A 49 -16.83 15.64 -11.46
C GLU A 49 -18.32 15.99 -11.29
N ALA A 50 -18.86 15.84 -10.08
CA ALA A 50 -20.21 16.27 -9.78
C ALA A 50 -20.38 17.78 -10.01
N ARG A 51 -19.38 18.58 -9.63
CA ARG A 51 -19.36 20.03 -9.86
C ARG A 51 -19.24 20.39 -11.34
N ILE A 52 -18.39 19.69 -12.11
CA ILE A 52 -18.29 19.85 -13.57
C ILE A 52 -19.64 19.55 -14.23
N SER A 53 -20.26 18.41 -13.89
CA SER A 53 -21.57 18.03 -14.43
C SER A 53 -22.65 19.06 -14.12
N ALA A 54 -22.66 19.60 -12.90
CA ALA A 54 -23.56 20.67 -12.49
C ALA A 54 -23.31 21.96 -13.29
N ALA A 55 -22.05 22.36 -13.50
CA ALA A 55 -21.68 23.53 -14.27
C ALA A 55 -22.06 23.40 -15.76
N VAL A 56 -21.85 22.24 -16.37
CA VAL A 56 -22.26 21.95 -17.75
C VAL A 56 -23.80 21.98 -17.87
N ARG A 57 -24.52 21.40 -16.89
CA ARG A 57 -25.99 21.46 -16.85
C ARG A 57 -26.50 22.90 -16.73
N TRP A 58 -25.86 23.69 -15.88
CA TRP A 58 -26.16 25.12 -15.73
C TRP A 58 -25.95 25.87 -17.07
N ARG A 59 -24.85 25.61 -17.76
CA ARG A 59 -24.55 26.20 -19.07
C ARG A 59 -25.60 25.83 -20.12
N GLY A 60 -25.95 24.55 -20.26
CA GLY A 60 -27.01 24.11 -21.18
C GLY A 60 -28.40 24.65 -20.85
N ALA A 61 -28.75 24.73 -19.56
CA ALA A 61 -30.00 25.35 -19.10
C ALA A 61 -30.05 26.85 -19.42
N THR A 62 -28.91 27.54 -19.31
CA THR A 62 -28.78 28.96 -19.66
C THR A 62 -29.04 29.18 -21.15
N GLU A 63 -28.37 28.40 -22.02
CA GLU A 63 -28.55 28.46 -23.47
C GLU A 63 -30.01 28.20 -23.89
N THR A 64 -30.65 27.22 -23.24
CA THR A 64 -32.07 26.91 -23.45
C THR A 64 -32.98 28.09 -23.05
N ALA A 65 -32.76 28.67 -21.87
CA ALA A 65 -33.56 29.80 -21.39
C ALA A 65 -33.40 31.02 -22.30
N VAL A 66 -32.16 31.35 -22.69
CA VAL A 66 -31.85 32.45 -23.61
C VAL A 66 -32.56 32.26 -24.95
N THR A 67 -32.52 31.05 -25.51
CA THR A 67 -33.19 30.75 -26.78
C THR A 67 -34.69 31.00 -26.69
N MET A 68 -35.32 30.62 -25.58
CA MET A 68 -36.75 30.89 -25.34
C MET A 68 -37.05 32.37 -25.12
N VAL A 69 -36.15 33.12 -24.46
CA VAL A 69 -36.28 34.58 -24.32
C VAL A 69 -36.20 35.27 -25.68
N MET A 70 -35.23 34.90 -26.52
CA MET A 70 -35.12 35.45 -27.87
C MET A 70 -36.34 35.09 -28.74
N GLY A 71 -36.79 33.84 -28.70
CA GLY A 71 -38.02 33.43 -29.39
C GLY A 71 -39.27 34.18 -28.90
N GLY A 72 -39.38 34.39 -27.58
CA GLY A 72 -40.47 35.14 -26.96
C GLY A 72 -40.46 36.63 -27.27
N ALA A 73 -39.28 37.22 -27.42
CA ALA A 73 -39.11 38.60 -27.82
C ALA A 73 -39.69 38.86 -29.22
N VAL A 74 -39.48 37.93 -30.15
CA VAL A 74 -39.82 38.13 -31.57
C VAL A 74 -41.16 37.53 -31.99
N THR A 75 -41.69 36.53 -31.27
CA THR A 75 -42.95 35.87 -31.65
C THR A 75 -44.16 36.81 -31.61
N THR A 76 -45.07 36.68 -32.56
CA THR A 76 -46.36 37.39 -32.57
C THR A 76 -47.49 36.58 -31.92
N ASP A 77 -47.28 35.29 -31.64
CA ASP A 77 -48.22 34.42 -30.95
C ASP A 77 -48.14 34.66 -29.42
N SER A 78 -49.22 35.19 -28.85
CA SER A 78 -49.31 35.53 -27.42
C SER A 78 -49.30 34.30 -26.51
N VAL A 79 -49.89 33.19 -26.96
CA VAL A 79 -49.92 31.93 -26.18
C VAL A 79 -48.52 31.34 -26.13
N LEU A 80 -47.80 31.35 -27.26
CA LEU A 80 -46.41 30.89 -27.30
C LEU A 80 -45.49 31.78 -26.45
N ALA A 81 -45.68 33.10 -26.46
CA ALA A 81 -44.93 34.03 -25.61
C ALA A 81 -45.13 33.72 -24.12
N GLU A 82 -46.37 33.47 -23.68
CA GLU A 82 -46.69 33.08 -22.31
C GLU A 82 -46.04 31.74 -21.92
N GLN A 83 -46.09 30.74 -22.82
CA GLN A 83 -45.44 29.44 -22.61
C GLN A 83 -43.92 29.57 -22.45
N TYR A 84 -43.25 30.39 -23.28
CA TYR A 84 -41.83 30.67 -23.12
C TYR A 84 -41.53 31.38 -21.80
N GLY A 85 -42.31 32.40 -21.42
CA GLY A 85 -42.15 33.07 -20.13
C GLY A 85 -42.25 32.10 -18.95
N ALA A 86 -43.23 31.21 -18.96
CA ALA A 86 -43.40 30.18 -17.94
C ALA A 86 -42.21 29.20 -17.87
N LYS A 87 -41.75 28.68 -19.01
CA LYS A 87 -40.59 27.78 -19.07
C LYS A 87 -39.29 28.47 -18.66
N VAL A 88 -39.07 29.71 -19.07
CA VAL A 88 -37.89 30.50 -18.67
C VAL A 88 -37.88 30.68 -17.16
N LYS A 89 -39.02 31.00 -16.54
CA LYS A 89 -39.13 31.12 -15.08
C LYS A 89 -38.79 29.80 -14.37
N GLU A 90 -39.29 28.67 -14.88
CA GLU A 90 -38.96 27.34 -14.36
C GLU A 90 -37.46 27.04 -14.47
N ILE A 91 -36.87 27.25 -15.64
CA ILE A 91 -35.45 27.01 -15.89
C ILE A 91 -34.58 27.88 -14.98
N ILE A 92 -34.89 29.17 -14.81
CA ILE A 92 -34.18 30.07 -13.89
C ILE A 92 -34.26 29.55 -12.45
N GLY A 93 -35.42 29.04 -12.03
CA GLY A 93 -35.59 28.42 -10.71
C GLY A 93 -34.70 27.18 -10.52
N ASN A 94 -34.60 26.32 -11.54
CA ASN A 94 -33.70 25.17 -11.51
C ASN A 94 -32.22 25.57 -11.51
N ILE A 95 -31.86 26.60 -12.29
CA ILE A 95 -30.51 27.17 -12.29
C ILE A 95 -30.14 27.71 -10.91
N ASN A 96 -31.06 28.36 -10.19
CA ASN A 96 -30.79 28.84 -8.82
C ASN A 96 -30.34 27.71 -7.90
N LYS A 97 -31.07 26.58 -7.90
CA LYS A 97 -30.71 25.40 -7.10
C LYS A 97 -29.33 24.85 -7.46
N VAL A 98 -29.04 24.75 -8.77
CA VAL A 98 -27.73 24.27 -9.24
C VAL A 98 -26.61 25.22 -8.84
N GLN A 99 -26.83 26.53 -9.00
CA GLN A 99 -25.86 27.55 -8.61
C GLN A 99 -25.58 27.51 -7.11
N GLU A 100 -26.61 27.41 -6.26
CA GLU A 100 -26.44 27.34 -4.80
C GLU A 100 -25.56 26.14 -4.40
N GLY A 101 -25.78 24.97 -5.01
CA GLY A 101 -24.93 23.79 -4.79
C GLY A 101 -23.48 23.97 -5.25
N ILE A 102 -23.26 24.64 -6.38
CA ILE A 102 -21.91 24.97 -6.87
C ILE A 102 -21.21 25.96 -5.94
N VAL A 103 -21.89 27.01 -5.50
CA VAL A 103 -21.35 28.02 -4.57
C VAL A 103 -20.96 27.36 -3.23
N ALA A 104 -21.81 26.47 -2.71
CA ALA A 104 -21.55 25.78 -1.45
C ALA A 104 -20.35 24.80 -1.53
N SER A 105 -20.10 24.22 -2.71
CA SER A 105 -19.03 23.23 -2.90
C SER A 105 -17.72 23.81 -3.47
N ALA A 106 -17.73 25.02 -4.04
CA ALA A 106 -16.54 25.67 -4.55
C ALA A 106 -15.62 26.13 -3.40
N THR A 107 -14.51 25.43 -3.21
CA THR A 107 -13.58 25.67 -2.09
C THR A 107 -12.29 26.34 -2.53
N ALA A 108 -11.81 26.08 -3.74
CA ALA A 108 -10.52 26.59 -4.20
C ALA A 108 -10.59 28.08 -4.61
N PRO A 109 -9.53 28.88 -4.39
CA PRO A 109 -9.52 30.31 -4.76
C PRO A 109 -9.77 30.55 -6.25
N GLU A 110 -9.18 29.72 -7.11
CA GLU A 110 -9.32 29.81 -8.57
C GLU A 110 -10.74 29.51 -9.04
N GLU A 111 -11.40 28.53 -8.41
CA GLU A 111 -12.80 28.19 -8.65
C GLU A 111 -13.73 29.32 -8.21
N LYS A 112 -13.49 29.90 -7.02
CA LYS A 112 -14.27 31.04 -6.53
C LYS A 112 -14.13 32.25 -7.44
N ALA A 113 -12.90 32.60 -7.84
CA ALA A 113 -12.65 33.73 -8.70
C ALA A 113 -13.29 33.59 -10.10
N SER A 114 -13.29 32.38 -10.67
CA SER A 114 -13.98 32.10 -11.94
C SER A 114 -15.49 32.08 -11.76
N LEU A 115 -16.01 31.52 -10.67
CA LEU A 115 -17.43 31.52 -10.32
C LEU A 115 -17.98 32.94 -10.13
N ASP A 116 -17.25 33.83 -9.46
CA ASP A 116 -17.66 35.22 -9.24
C ASP A 116 -17.91 35.95 -10.57
N LYS A 117 -17.07 35.70 -11.58
CA LYS A 117 -17.27 36.24 -12.94
C LYS A 117 -18.57 35.72 -13.57
N VAL A 118 -18.89 34.45 -13.35
CA VAL A 118 -20.15 33.84 -13.81
C VAL A 118 -21.35 34.49 -13.11
N LEU A 119 -21.27 34.70 -11.80
CA LEU A 119 -22.34 35.32 -11.01
C LEU A 119 -22.60 36.78 -11.42
N GLU A 120 -21.55 37.56 -11.65
CA GLU A 120 -21.67 38.93 -12.14
C GLU A 120 -22.27 38.99 -13.55
N ALA A 121 -21.83 38.12 -14.47
CA ALA A 121 -22.41 38.04 -15.81
C ALA A 121 -23.88 37.58 -15.77
N ARG A 122 -24.21 36.63 -14.88
CA ARG A 122 -25.58 36.17 -14.66
C ARG A 122 -26.50 37.31 -14.23
N LYS A 123 -26.07 38.14 -13.29
CA LYS A 123 -26.84 39.28 -12.80
C LYS A 123 -27.21 40.23 -13.95
N ALA A 124 -26.26 40.52 -14.84
CA ALA A 124 -26.50 41.36 -16.01
C ALA A 124 -27.51 40.72 -16.98
N VAL A 125 -27.37 39.43 -17.27
CA VAL A 125 -28.31 38.71 -18.15
C VAL A 125 -29.71 38.62 -17.55
N LEU A 126 -29.86 38.42 -16.24
CA LEU A 126 -31.18 38.39 -15.59
C LEU A 126 -31.89 39.76 -15.68
N ALA A 127 -31.17 40.85 -15.44
CA ALA A 127 -31.69 42.20 -15.60
C ALA A 127 -32.09 42.47 -17.06
N ALA A 128 -31.27 42.02 -18.01
CA ALA A 128 -31.55 42.20 -19.43
C ALA A 128 -32.75 41.35 -19.89
N THR A 129 -32.91 40.12 -19.40
CA THR A 129 -34.10 39.29 -19.63
C THR A 129 -35.37 39.98 -19.15
N ALA A 130 -35.37 40.58 -17.95
CA ALA A 130 -36.53 41.30 -17.43
C ALA A 130 -36.92 42.48 -18.33
N LYS A 131 -35.93 43.27 -18.78
CA LYS A 131 -36.14 44.40 -19.70
C LYS A 131 -36.64 43.95 -21.08
N THR A 132 -36.18 42.81 -21.59
CA THR A 132 -36.70 42.23 -22.85
C THR A 132 -38.20 41.93 -22.73
N TRP A 133 -38.65 41.35 -21.62
CA TRP A 133 -40.08 41.09 -21.39
C TRP A 133 -40.90 42.35 -21.15
N GLU A 134 -40.32 43.38 -20.51
CA GLU A 134 -40.94 44.69 -20.33
C GLU A 134 -41.22 45.37 -21.69
N LEU A 135 -40.20 45.43 -22.57
CA LEU A 135 -40.33 45.97 -23.92
C LEU A 135 -41.35 45.20 -24.76
N LYS A 136 -41.37 43.86 -24.60
CA LYS A 136 -42.36 43.00 -25.25
C LYS A 136 -43.79 43.32 -24.80
N GLY A 137 -44.00 43.50 -23.49
CA GLY A 137 -45.28 43.86 -22.90
C GLY A 137 -45.77 45.25 -23.31
N ALA A 138 -44.86 46.17 -23.62
CA ALA A 138 -45.18 47.51 -24.14
C ALA A 138 -45.63 47.51 -25.61
N GLY A 139 -45.45 46.40 -26.34
CA GLY A 139 -45.92 46.23 -27.72
C GLY A 139 -45.03 46.82 -28.82
N ASP A 140 -43.86 47.37 -28.47
CA ASP A 140 -42.90 47.89 -29.46
C ASP A 140 -41.96 46.79 -29.93
N ALA A 141 -42.36 46.11 -31.01
CA ALA A 141 -41.59 45.00 -31.60
C ALA A 141 -40.21 45.45 -32.12
N VAL A 142 -40.09 46.68 -32.64
CA VAL A 142 -38.82 47.19 -33.19
C VAL A 142 -37.84 47.51 -32.07
N ALA A 143 -38.31 48.17 -31.01
CA ALA A 143 -37.48 48.43 -29.83
C ALA A 143 -37.07 47.13 -29.11
N THR A 144 -37.98 46.15 -29.04
CA THR A 144 -37.70 44.83 -28.46
C THR A 144 -36.60 44.10 -29.24
N GLN A 145 -36.71 44.04 -30.57
CA GLN A 145 -35.71 43.40 -31.42
C GLN A 145 -34.34 44.09 -31.29
N ARG A 146 -34.30 45.43 -31.39
CA ARG A 146 -33.05 46.18 -31.28
C ARG A 146 -32.37 45.96 -29.93
N TYR A 147 -33.13 45.99 -28.84
CA TYR A 147 -32.58 45.71 -27.51
C TYR A 147 -32.08 44.26 -27.38
N ALA A 148 -32.81 43.30 -27.97
CA ALA A 148 -32.40 41.90 -27.97
C ALA A 148 -31.05 41.69 -28.69
N ASP A 149 -30.86 42.35 -29.84
CA ASP A 149 -29.66 42.21 -30.66
C ASP A 149 -28.47 43.01 -30.10
N ASP A 150 -28.68 44.28 -29.74
CA ASP A 150 -27.59 45.21 -29.41
C ASP A 150 -27.14 45.10 -27.94
N GLU A 151 -28.04 44.72 -27.03
CA GLU A 151 -27.77 44.73 -25.58
C GLU A 151 -27.82 43.32 -24.99
N PHE A 152 -28.90 42.56 -25.24
CA PHE A 152 -29.08 41.25 -24.62
C PHE A 152 -28.11 40.19 -25.16
N ALA A 153 -27.97 40.06 -26.48
CA ALA A 153 -27.11 39.04 -27.10
C ALA A 153 -25.61 39.16 -26.71
N PRO A 154 -25.00 40.37 -26.63
CA PRO A 154 -23.64 40.52 -26.13
C PRO A 154 -23.48 40.13 -24.64
N LEU A 155 -24.45 40.46 -23.79
CA LEU A 155 -24.45 40.08 -22.38
C LEU A 155 -24.54 38.56 -22.20
N VAL A 156 -25.39 37.90 -23.00
CA VAL A 156 -25.49 36.44 -23.04
C VAL A 156 -24.17 35.82 -23.49
N THR A 157 -23.55 36.34 -24.55
CA THR A 157 -22.27 35.84 -25.06
C THR A 157 -21.20 35.90 -23.96
N LYS A 158 -21.14 37.01 -23.21
CA LYS A 158 -20.23 37.17 -22.06
C LYS A 158 -20.52 36.15 -20.96
N TYR A 159 -21.79 35.88 -20.67
CA TYR A 159 -22.20 34.94 -19.63
C TYR A 159 -21.91 33.49 -19.99
N LEU A 160 -22.24 33.04 -21.22
CA LEU A 160 -21.91 31.71 -21.71
C LEU A 160 -20.39 31.50 -21.73
N LYS A 161 -19.62 32.49 -22.18
CA LYS A 161 -18.16 32.43 -22.13
C LYS A 161 -17.62 32.29 -20.70
N ALA A 162 -18.17 33.04 -19.73
CA ALA A 162 -17.78 32.90 -18.34
C ALA A 162 -18.09 31.49 -17.79
N GLN A 163 -19.23 30.90 -18.18
CA GLN A 163 -19.57 29.52 -17.81
C GLN A 163 -18.60 28.51 -18.42
N ASP A 164 -18.25 28.66 -19.70
CA ASP A 164 -17.28 27.79 -20.37
C ASP A 164 -15.87 27.90 -19.72
N GLU A 165 -15.44 29.12 -19.36
CA GLU A 165 -14.18 29.35 -18.61
C GLU A 165 -14.21 28.74 -17.20
N PHE A 166 -15.37 28.77 -16.53
CA PHE A 166 -15.56 28.12 -15.23
C PHE A 166 -15.47 26.60 -15.35
N VAL A 167 -16.14 26.00 -16.35
CA VAL A 167 -16.01 24.57 -16.65
C VAL A 167 -14.56 24.20 -16.93
N ALA A 168 -13.86 24.95 -17.76
CA ALA A 168 -12.44 24.71 -18.06
C ALA A 168 -11.55 24.80 -16.80
N THR A 169 -11.87 25.70 -15.87
CA THR A 169 -11.17 25.81 -14.58
C THR A 169 -11.38 24.53 -13.74
N LEU A 170 -12.61 24.03 -13.67
CA LEU A 170 -12.93 22.79 -12.96
C LEU A 170 -12.27 21.56 -13.62
N GLU A 171 -12.24 21.49 -14.95
CA GLU A 171 -11.57 20.41 -15.70
C GLU A 171 -10.06 20.40 -15.45
N LYS A 172 -9.42 21.57 -15.51
CA LYS A 172 -7.99 21.69 -15.16
C LYS A 172 -7.73 21.23 -13.73
N ARG A 173 -8.62 21.58 -12.78
CA ARG A 173 -8.51 21.15 -11.39
C ARG A 173 -8.69 19.64 -11.24
N ARG A 174 -9.66 19.04 -11.94
CA ARG A 174 -9.85 17.59 -12.00
C ARG A 174 -8.59 16.89 -12.49
N ASP A 175 -7.95 17.42 -13.53
CA ASP A 175 -6.75 16.80 -14.10
C ASP A 175 -5.57 16.83 -13.12
N VAL A 176 -5.42 17.94 -12.36
CA VAL A 176 -4.45 18.04 -11.25
C VAL A 176 -4.77 17.01 -10.15
N ILE A 177 -6.03 16.93 -9.70
CA ILE A 177 -6.46 15.98 -8.66
C ILE A 177 -6.20 14.54 -9.11
N ARG A 178 -6.51 14.19 -10.36
CA ARG A 178 -6.26 12.86 -10.94
C ARG A 178 -4.76 12.56 -11.04
N ALA A 179 -3.94 13.53 -11.42
CA ALA A 179 -2.49 13.38 -11.49
C ALA A 179 -1.90 13.14 -10.08
N GLU A 180 -2.30 13.92 -9.09
CA GLU A 180 -1.90 13.74 -7.69
C GLU A 180 -2.33 12.39 -7.12
N ALA A 181 -3.56 11.95 -7.43
CA ALA A 181 -4.07 10.64 -7.06
C ALA A 181 -3.21 9.50 -7.63
N ASN A 182 -2.85 9.59 -8.91
CA ASN A 182 -2.00 8.61 -9.56
C ASN A 182 -0.56 8.62 -9.00
N GLN A 183 -0.01 9.81 -8.73
CA GLN A 183 1.32 9.94 -8.13
C GLN A 183 1.36 9.30 -6.74
N ARG A 184 0.37 9.59 -5.87
CA ARG A 184 0.23 8.95 -4.56
C ARG A 184 0.15 7.43 -4.67
N ARG A 185 -0.60 6.91 -5.66
CA ARG A 185 -0.68 5.46 -5.92
C ARG A 185 0.70 4.87 -6.24
N ILE A 186 1.50 5.55 -7.07
CA ILE A 186 2.87 5.11 -7.41
C ILE A 186 3.79 5.15 -6.18
N GLU A 187 3.75 6.23 -5.40
CA GLU A 187 4.56 6.37 -4.17
C GLU A 187 4.23 5.25 -3.16
N TYR A 188 2.95 4.89 -2.99
CA TYR A 188 2.56 3.77 -2.13
C TYR A 188 2.99 2.41 -2.67
N ALA A 189 2.93 2.20 -3.99
CA ALA A 189 3.43 0.98 -4.60
C ALA A 189 4.95 0.83 -4.37
N ILE A 190 5.72 1.89 -4.59
CA ILE A 190 7.18 1.90 -4.39
C ILE A 190 7.53 1.63 -2.92
N THR A 191 6.91 2.35 -1.97
CA THR A 191 7.16 2.15 -0.54
C THR A 191 6.75 0.74 -0.08
N GLY A 192 5.68 0.17 -0.62
CA GLY A 192 5.28 -1.21 -0.41
C GLY A 192 6.31 -2.23 -0.93
N ILE A 193 6.83 -2.03 -2.14
CA ILE A 193 7.88 -2.87 -2.72
C ILE A 193 9.17 -2.81 -1.88
N ILE A 194 9.64 -1.61 -1.52
CA ILE A 194 10.84 -1.44 -0.69
C ILE A 194 10.68 -2.14 0.65
N SER A 195 9.53 -1.96 1.32
CA SER A 195 9.26 -2.61 2.60
C SER A 195 9.22 -4.13 2.48
N SER A 196 8.67 -4.64 1.38
CA SER A 196 8.64 -6.09 1.08
C SER A 196 10.04 -6.65 0.80
N MET A 197 10.88 -5.90 0.08
CA MET A 197 12.28 -6.27 -0.16
C MET A 197 13.09 -6.31 1.15
N VAL A 198 12.91 -5.33 2.03
CA VAL A 198 13.55 -5.32 3.35
C VAL A 198 13.12 -6.52 4.19
N LEU A 199 11.82 -6.82 4.20
CA LEU A 199 11.29 -7.99 4.93
C LEU A 199 11.81 -9.31 4.35
N MET A 200 11.90 -9.42 3.02
CA MET A 200 12.49 -10.58 2.35
C MET A 200 13.97 -10.74 2.70
N ALA A 201 14.76 -9.66 2.67
CA ALA A 201 16.17 -9.69 3.05
C ALA A 201 16.36 -10.11 4.51
N ALA A 202 15.52 -9.61 5.43
CA ALA A 202 15.52 -10.03 6.83
C ALA A 202 15.17 -11.52 6.97
N GLY A 203 14.19 -12.01 6.20
CA GLY A 203 13.81 -13.42 6.17
C GLY A 203 14.92 -14.34 5.67
N LEU A 204 15.58 -13.97 4.57
CA LEU A 204 16.74 -14.69 4.04
C LEU A 204 17.91 -14.71 5.03
N PHE A 205 18.18 -13.59 5.69
CA PHE A 205 19.22 -13.50 6.72
C PHE A 205 18.92 -14.39 7.92
N LEU A 206 17.67 -14.40 8.41
CA LEU A 206 17.23 -15.30 9.49
C LEU A 206 17.32 -16.77 9.08
N ALA A 207 16.88 -17.10 7.86
CA ALA A 207 16.98 -18.46 7.31
C ALA A 207 18.44 -18.92 7.24
N TRP A 208 19.34 -18.08 6.73
CA TRP A 208 20.77 -18.37 6.67
C TRP A 208 21.38 -18.61 8.06
N LYS A 209 21.07 -17.75 9.03
CA LYS A 209 21.48 -17.93 10.44
C LYS A 209 20.97 -19.24 11.04
N LEU A 210 19.73 -19.61 10.73
CA LEU A 210 19.07 -20.79 11.28
C LEU A 210 19.64 -22.08 10.67
N VAL A 211 19.83 -22.11 9.35
CA VAL A 211 20.52 -23.21 8.66
C VAL A 211 21.91 -23.41 9.25
N ARG A 212 22.72 -22.34 9.36
CA ARG A 212 24.07 -22.42 9.94
C ARG A 212 24.07 -22.87 11.41
N SER A 213 23.08 -22.45 12.21
CA SER A 213 22.93 -22.86 13.62
C SER A 213 22.64 -24.36 13.78
N ILE A 214 22.12 -25.02 12.73
CA ILE A 214 21.74 -26.44 12.71
C ILE A 214 22.81 -27.28 12.03
N THR A 215 23.25 -26.90 10.83
CA THR A 215 24.16 -27.72 10.01
C THR A 215 25.56 -27.81 10.61
N LEU A 216 26.07 -26.72 11.20
CA LEU A 216 27.41 -26.71 11.80
C LEU A 216 27.58 -27.74 12.93
N PRO A 217 26.76 -27.74 14.02
CA PRO A 217 26.92 -28.72 15.09
C PRO A 217 26.54 -30.14 14.68
N LEU A 218 25.70 -30.31 13.65
CA LEU A 218 25.41 -31.63 13.09
C LEU A 218 26.64 -32.22 12.40
N ASN A 219 27.35 -31.41 11.60
CA ASN A 219 28.59 -31.84 10.96
C ASN A 219 29.66 -32.18 12.01
N GLU A 220 29.84 -31.35 13.05
CA GLU A 220 30.76 -31.65 14.15
C GLU A 220 30.46 -32.99 14.83
N ALA A 221 29.18 -33.31 15.01
CA ALA A 221 28.74 -34.57 15.59
C ALA A 221 29.05 -35.76 14.66
N VAL A 222 28.73 -35.65 13.38
CA VAL A 222 29.01 -36.69 12.37
C VAL A 222 30.50 -36.95 12.29
N GLU A 223 31.33 -35.91 12.16
CA GLU A 223 32.80 -36.05 12.10
C GLU A 223 33.39 -36.73 13.36
N THR A 224 32.77 -36.54 14.52
CA THR A 224 33.24 -37.18 15.76
C THR A 224 32.82 -38.64 15.82
N ILE A 225 31.60 -38.95 15.40
CA ILE A 225 31.10 -40.32 15.32
C ILE A 225 31.95 -41.13 14.32
N ASP A 226 32.28 -40.56 13.17
CA ASP A 226 33.12 -41.19 12.16
C ASP A 226 34.54 -41.47 12.68
N ALA A 227 35.12 -40.53 13.45
CA ALA A 227 36.41 -40.73 14.10
C ALA A 227 36.37 -41.88 15.12
N ILE A 228 35.32 -41.93 15.95
CA ILE A 228 35.11 -43.03 16.91
C ILE A 228 34.97 -44.36 16.18
N ALA A 229 34.21 -44.40 15.09
CA ALA A 229 34.02 -45.60 14.27
C ALA A 229 35.34 -46.08 13.62
N ALA A 230 36.25 -45.16 13.29
CA ALA A 230 37.59 -45.45 12.81
C ALA A 230 38.59 -45.83 13.93
N GLY A 231 38.16 -45.82 15.20
CA GLY A 231 39.01 -46.13 16.36
C GLY A 231 39.83 -44.94 16.89
N ASP A 232 39.67 -43.74 16.32
CA ASP A 232 40.28 -42.52 16.84
C ASP A 232 39.43 -41.93 17.96
N LEU A 233 39.83 -42.26 19.20
CA LEU A 233 39.21 -41.72 20.42
C LEU A 233 39.92 -40.46 20.94
N THR A 234 40.85 -39.85 20.19
CA THR A 234 41.63 -38.71 20.69
C THR A 234 40.93 -37.36 20.55
N ARG A 235 39.86 -37.28 19.74
CA ARG A 235 39.09 -36.04 19.54
C ARG A 235 38.37 -35.59 20.82
N GLU A 236 38.59 -34.34 21.22
CA GLU A 236 37.85 -33.69 22.30
C GLU A 236 36.84 -32.67 21.76
N LEU A 237 35.56 -32.92 22.00
CA LEU A 237 34.50 -31.95 21.74
C LEU A 237 34.28 -31.08 22.98
N GLN A 238 34.50 -29.77 22.86
CA GLN A 238 34.08 -28.79 23.85
C GLN A 238 33.01 -27.87 23.27
N SER A 239 31.74 -28.11 23.64
CA SER A 239 30.62 -27.27 23.23
C SER A 239 30.17 -26.33 24.37
N THR A 240 30.26 -25.02 24.11
CA THR A 240 29.75 -23.96 24.99
C THR A 240 28.25 -23.68 24.79
N ARG A 241 27.62 -24.33 23.80
CA ARG A 241 26.20 -24.15 23.47
C ARG A 241 25.29 -24.69 24.57
N LYS A 242 24.21 -23.98 24.88
CA LYS A 242 23.23 -24.41 25.90
C LYS A 242 21.94 -25.02 25.31
N ASP A 243 21.88 -25.17 23.99
CA ASP A 243 20.76 -25.79 23.29
C ASP A 243 20.90 -27.33 23.14
N GLU A 244 19.93 -27.96 22.49
CA GLU A 244 19.87 -29.42 22.30
C GLU A 244 21.12 -29.96 21.59
N PHE A 245 21.67 -29.20 20.64
CA PHE A 245 22.92 -29.58 19.94
C PHE A 245 24.13 -29.51 20.87
N GLY A 246 24.22 -28.50 21.74
CA GLY A 246 25.26 -28.44 22.76
C GLY A 246 25.20 -29.62 23.74
N HIS A 247 23.99 -30.04 24.13
CA HIS A 247 23.81 -31.23 24.95
C HIS A 247 24.26 -32.49 24.22
N MET A 248 23.87 -32.67 22.95
CA MET A 248 24.29 -33.78 22.10
C MET A 248 25.81 -33.89 21.97
N LEU A 249 26.49 -32.78 21.66
CA LEU A 249 27.96 -32.75 21.51
C LEU A 249 28.68 -33.08 22.83
N ARG A 250 28.18 -32.60 23.98
CA ARG A 250 28.73 -32.97 25.30
C ARG A 250 28.52 -34.45 25.61
N SER A 251 27.37 -35.01 25.27
CA SER A 251 27.09 -36.44 25.45
C SER A 251 27.99 -37.32 24.57
N LEU A 252 28.26 -36.92 23.33
CA LEU A 252 29.23 -37.60 22.45
C LEU A 252 30.66 -37.55 23.02
N SER A 253 31.07 -36.41 23.58
CA SER A 253 32.36 -36.28 24.27
C SER A 253 32.49 -37.25 25.46
N ALA A 254 31.45 -37.32 26.30
CA ALA A 254 31.41 -38.24 27.43
C ALA A 254 31.48 -39.72 26.98
N MET A 255 30.80 -40.08 25.88
CA MET A 255 30.85 -41.42 25.29
C MET A 255 32.27 -41.77 24.81
N SER A 256 32.94 -40.87 24.08
CA SER A 256 34.33 -41.06 23.63
C SER A 256 35.29 -41.25 24.81
N SER A 257 35.17 -40.42 25.85
CA SER A 257 35.96 -40.54 27.08
C SER A 257 35.76 -41.90 27.75
N ARG A 258 34.51 -42.40 27.84
CA ARG A 258 34.23 -43.71 28.43
C ARG A 258 34.80 -44.85 27.60
N LEU A 259 34.68 -44.80 26.27
CA LEU A 259 35.29 -45.80 25.37
C LEU A 259 36.81 -45.82 25.53
N ARG A 260 37.45 -44.65 25.63
CA ARG A 260 38.90 -44.53 25.83
C ARG A 260 39.33 -45.18 27.16
N GLY A 261 38.55 -44.97 28.21
CA GLY A 261 38.75 -45.64 29.51
C GLY A 261 38.66 -47.15 29.40
N VAL A 262 37.61 -47.68 28.76
CA VAL A 262 37.43 -49.13 28.55
C VAL A 262 38.59 -49.73 27.74
N VAL A 263 39.02 -49.08 26.66
CA VAL A 263 40.17 -49.54 25.86
C VAL A 263 41.47 -49.54 26.69
N SER A 264 41.67 -48.52 27.54
CA SER A 264 42.81 -48.45 28.45
C SER A 264 42.79 -49.57 29.49
N GLU A 265 41.63 -49.86 30.09
CA GLU A 265 41.45 -50.94 31.06
C GLU A 265 41.72 -52.31 30.41
N VAL A 266 41.22 -52.54 29.19
CA VAL A 266 41.48 -53.77 28.43
C VAL A 266 42.98 -53.93 28.13
N ARG A 267 43.65 -52.87 27.68
CA ARG A 267 45.09 -52.90 27.40
C ARG A 267 45.90 -53.24 28.66
N GLN A 268 45.59 -52.60 29.78
CA GLN A 268 46.25 -52.87 31.05
C GLN A 268 46.01 -54.32 31.55
N GLY A 269 44.81 -54.85 31.31
CA GLY A 269 44.50 -56.26 31.57
C GLY A 269 45.33 -57.21 30.70
N VAL A 270 45.47 -56.93 29.40
CA VAL A 270 46.31 -57.71 28.48
C VAL A 270 47.79 -57.66 28.88
N ASP A 271 48.31 -56.49 29.25
CA ASP A 271 49.71 -56.33 29.71
C ASP A 271 49.96 -57.12 31.01
N SER A 272 48.98 -57.16 31.91
CA SER A 272 49.04 -57.95 33.15
C SER A 272 49.04 -59.46 32.86
N VAL A 273 48.16 -59.92 31.96
CA VAL A 273 48.12 -61.34 31.54
C VAL A 273 49.40 -61.74 30.82
N SER A 274 49.95 -60.86 29.96
CA SER A 274 51.22 -61.09 29.27
C SER A 274 52.37 -61.22 30.28
N SER A 275 52.46 -60.32 31.26
CA SER A 275 53.47 -60.37 32.32
C SER A 275 53.38 -61.67 33.14
N ALA A 276 52.18 -62.06 33.56
CA ALA A 276 51.96 -63.34 34.26
C ALA A 276 52.32 -64.55 33.39
N SER A 277 52.06 -64.50 32.08
CA SER A 277 52.42 -65.58 31.15
C SER A 277 53.94 -65.72 31.01
N VAL A 278 54.68 -64.60 31.00
CA VAL A 278 56.15 -64.61 31.02
C VAL A 278 56.68 -65.20 32.32
N GLU A 279 56.07 -64.85 33.45
CA GLU A 279 56.43 -65.40 34.76
C GLU A 279 56.18 -66.92 34.84
N ILE A 280 55.04 -67.39 34.31
CA ILE A 280 54.73 -68.83 34.19
C ILE A 280 55.73 -69.53 33.26
N ALA A 281 56.07 -68.94 32.11
CA ALA A 281 57.03 -69.52 31.18
C ALA A 281 58.41 -69.66 31.81
N ASN A 282 58.87 -68.62 32.51
CA ASN A 282 60.13 -68.66 33.26
C ASN A 282 60.08 -69.69 34.40
N GLY A 283 58.96 -69.77 35.14
CA GLY A 283 58.75 -70.78 36.18
C GLY A 283 58.75 -72.21 35.63
N ASN A 284 58.13 -72.45 34.47
CA ASN A 284 58.19 -73.73 33.78
C ASN A 284 59.61 -74.05 33.30
N HIS A 285 60.37 -73.06 32.84
CA HIS A 285 61.76 -73.26 32.43
C HIS A 285 62.67 -73.64 33.60
N ASP A 286 62.53 -72.96 34.75
CA ASP A 286 63.22 -73.32 36.00
C ASP A 286 62.85 -74.73 36.46
N LEU A 287 61.56 -75.10 36.39
CA LEU A 287 61.11 -76.44 36.75
C LEU A 287 61.69 -77.50 35.80
N SER A 288 61.67 -77.25 34.49
CA SER A 288 62.26 -78.15 33.48
C SER A 288 63.75 -78.36 33.75
N ALA A 289 64.50 -77.30 34.04
CA ALA A 289 65.93 -77.36 34.36
C ALA A 289 66.25 -78.12 35.67
N ARG A 290 65.27 -78.26 36.57
CA ARG A 290 65.40 -79.05 37.80
C ARG A 290 64.95 -80.51 37.65
N THR A 291 64.31 -80.85 36.54
CA THR A 291 63.81 -82.21 36.25
C THR A 291 64.63 -82.95 35.18
N GLU A 292 65.63 -82.29 34.57
CA GLU A 292 66.71 -82.93 33.79
C GLU A 292 67.93 -83.23 34.67
#